data_AF-A0A7X9BF28-F1
#
_entry.id   AF-A0A7X9BF28-F1
#
_cell.length_a   1.000
_cell.length_b   1.000
_cell.length_c   1.000
_cell.angle_alpha   90.00
_cell.angle_beta   90.00
_cell.angle_gamma   90.00
#
_symmetry.space_group_name_H-M   'P 1'
#
loop_
_entity.id
_entity.type
_entity.pdbx_description
1 polymer ?
#
loop_
_entity_poly.entity_id
_entity_poly.type
_entity_poly.pdbx_seq_one_letter_code
_entity_poly.pdbx_strand_id
1 'polypeptide(L)'
;MSPGREENDAMSEHFTSFCQDIRELLLSTTDQEEIFRRGQPLLAAMAGKPAFLQDVFHRMVTDEDYLMGLRLSADPNEVTLHKDKDGLFSVRLYIWDPAISYPIHGHGSWGIVTTVAGLVEETRYQRLDDHSIPGYAKLKETGRRLMAPGETGRVLPLDLGIHKMGSAVKEHSSVGLHVYGKAIRPGFLEKFELDKESVYRVTYPGMNSRVYVLKALGAIEEPWAAEVLEQAVKDKRPLIRYEAVRALGVHQKEKALQIAEAEYNRESVMKSDFKALHDFLK
;
A
#
# COMPACT_ATOMS: atom_id res chain seq x y z
N MET A 1 -35.91 7.41 16.95
CA MET A 1 -35.55 7.38 15.52
C MET A 1 -35.13 8.79 15.18
N SER A 2 -33.83 9.05 15.11
CA SER A 2 -33.32 10.36 14.68
C SER A 2 -33.34 10.41 13.15
N PRO A 3 -34.11 11.33 12.55
CA PRO A 3 -34.02 11.60 11.13
C PRO A 3 -32.73 12.40 10.90
N GLY A 4 -31.79 11.88 10.11
CA GLY A 4 -30.56 12.61 9.78
C GLY A 4 -29.33 11.78 9.42
N ARG A 5 -29.37 10.45 9.49
CA ARG A 5 -28.19 9.62 9.15
C ARG A 5 -27.93 9.46 7.65
N GLU A 6 -28.93 9.56 6.78
CA GLU A 6 -28.75 9.25 5.35
C GLU A 6 -28.36 10.45 4.48
N GLU A 7 -28.66 11.70 4.88
CA GLU A 7 -28.41 12.88 4.01
C GLU A 7 -26.99 13.44 4.09
N ASN A 8 -26.21 13.14 5.15
CA ASN A 8 -24.86 13.71 5.36
C ASN A 8 -23.69 12.77 5.06
N ASP A 9 -23.95 11.51 4.69
CA ASP A 9 -22.89 10.53 4.38
C ASP A 9 -22.33 10.65 2.96
N ALA A 10 -23.10 11.25 2.03
CA ALA A 10 -22.68 11.37 0.64
C ALA A 10 -21.47 12.31 0.48
N MET A 11 -20.40 11.84 -0.18
CA MET A 11 -19.36 12.74 -0.68
C MET A 11 -19.97 13.68 -1.72
N SER A 12 -19.36 14.86 -1.91
CA SER A 12 -19.79 15.82 -2.94
C SER A 12 -20.09 15.15 -4.29
N GLU A 13 -21.10 15.65 -5.01
CA GLU A 13 -21.45 15.16 -6.36
C GLU A 13 -20.23 15.16 -7.29
N HIS A 14 -19.36 16.15 -7.15
CA HIS A 14 -18.12 16.25 -7.92
C HIS A 14 -17.16 15.07 -7.67
N PHE A 15 -16.94 14.70 -6.39
CA PHE A 15 -16.10 13.54 -6.06
C PHE A 15 -16.73 12.22 -6.52
N THR A 16 -18.06 12.11 -6.43
CA THR A 16 -18.79 10.93 -6.90
C THR A 16 -18.68 10.77 -8.41
N SER A 17 -18.85 11.85 -9.18
CA SER A 17 -18.65 11.87 -10.63
C SER A 17 -17.21 11.48 -11.00
N PHE A 18 -16.21 12.03 -10.30
CA PHE A 18 -14.81 11.66 -10.53
C PHE A 18 -14.56 10.16 -10.34
N CYS A 19 -15.13 9.55 -9.29
CA CYS A 19 -15.01 8.10 -9.07
C CYS A 19 -15.67 7.30 -10.20
N GLN A 20 -16.80 7.78 -10.73
CA GLN A 20 -17.47 7.17 -11.88
C GLN A 20 -16.61 7.26 -13.15
N ASP A 21 -16.04 8.43 -13.45
CA ASP A 21 -15.16 8.63 -14.61
C ASP A 21 -13.93 7.71 -14.57
N ILE A 22 -13.28 7.59 -13.41
CA ILE A 22 -12.16 6.66 -13.22
C ILE A 22 -12.61 5.22 -13.41
N ARG A 23 -13.78 4.85 -12.87
CA ARG A 23 -14.33 3.50 -13.03
C ARG A 23 -14.60 3.18 -14.50
N GLU A 24 -15.25 4.09 -15.23
CA GLU A 24 -15.52 3.93 -16.67
C GLU A 24 -14.24 3.81 -17.48
N LEU A 25 -13.22 4.63 -17.16
CA LEU A 25 -11.89 4.49 -17.74
C LEU A 25 -11.34 3.07 -17.54
N LEU A 26 -11.34 2.56 -16.30
CA LEU A 26 -10.79 1.24 -15.98
C LEU A 26 -11.60 0.07 -16.52
N LEU A 27 -12.89 0.27 -16.83
CA LEU A 27 -13.71 -0.70 -17.53
C LEU A 27 -13.50 -0.67 -19.05
N SER A 28 -13.06 0.47 -19.60
CA SER A 28 -12.86 0.65 -21.04
C SER A 28 -11.53 0.13 -21.58
N THR A 29 -10.52 -0.06 -20.72
CA THR A 29 -9.18 -0.49 -21.14
C THR A 29 -8.40 -1.15 -20.01
N THR A 30 -7.51 -2.07 -20.38
CA THR A 30 -6.46 -2.63 -19.51
C THR A 30 -5.06 -2.14 -19.88
N ASP A 31 -4.93 -1.30 -20.92
CA ASP A 31 -3.66 -0.70 -21.31
C ASP A 31 -3.23 0.37 -20.29
N GLN A 32 -2.11 0.11 -19.63
CA GLN A 32 -1.59 0.95 -18.56
C GLN A 32 -1.22 2.37 -19.02
N GLU A 33 -0.67 2.52 -20.23
CA GLU A 33 -0.31 3.83 -20.75
C GLU A 33 -1.55 4.64 -21.11
N GLU A 34 -2.59 3.98 -21.63
CA GLU A 34 -3.88 4.62 -21.88
C GLU A 34 -4.57 5.03 -20.58
N ILE A 35 -4.50 4.20 -19.53
CA ILE A 35 -4.98 4.53 -18.18
C ILE A 35 -4.26 5.78 -17.65
N PHE A 36 -2.93 5.87 -17.78
CA PHE A 36 -2.20 7.06 -17.35
C PHE A 36 -2.57 8.29 -18.18
N ARG A 37 -2.61 8.16 -19.51
CA ARG A 37 -2.92 9.27 -20.42
C ARG A 37 -4.30 9.88 -20.15
N ARG A 38 -5.32 9.04 -19.89
CA ARG A 38 -6.70 9.50 -19.62
C ARG A 38 -6.97 9.81 -18.15
N GLY A 39 -6.33 9.10 -17.22
CA GLY A 39 -6.54 9.26 -15.79
C GLY A 39 -5.82 10.46 -15.18
N GLN A 40 -4.63 10.82 -15.68
CA GLN A 40 -3.87 11.98 -15.17
C GLN A 40 -4.67 13.29 -15.29
N PRO A 41 -5.30 13.63 -16.43
CA PRO A 41 -6.15 14.83 -16.53
C PRO A 41 -7.33 14.84 -15.57
N LEU A 42 -7.99 13.69 -15.34
CA LEU A 42 -9.11 13.58 -14.39
C LEU A 42 -8.66 13.92 -12.96
N LEU A 43 -7.52 13.35 -12.55
CA LEU A 43 -6.96 13.59 -11.22
C LEU A 43 -6.42 15.03 -11.06
N ALA A 44 -5.79 15.58 -12.09
CA ALA A 44 -5.33 16.97 -12.12
C ALA A 44 -6.50 17.96 -11.95
N ALA A 45 -7.62 17.71 -12.63
CA ALA A 45 -8.81 18.54 -12.52
C ALA A 45 -9.38 18.56 -11.09
N MET A 46 -9.44 17.39 -10.43
CA MET A 46 -9.85 17.29 -9.03
C MET A 46 -8.95 18.09 -8.08
N ALA A 47 -7.63 18.06 -8.32
CA ALA A 47 -6.68 18.84 -7.52
C ALA A 47 -6.80 20.35 -7.73
N GLY A 48 -7.13 20.80 -8.95
CA GLY A 48 -7.28 22.22 -9.26
C GLY A 48 -8.50 22.88 -8.62
N LYS A 49 -9.53 22.10 -8.25
CA LYS A 49 -10.74 22.59 -7.55
C LYS A 49 -11.11 21.65 -6.40
N PRO A 50 -10.36 21.66 -5.29
CA PRO A 50 -10.48 20.63 -4.26
C PRO A 50 -11.64 20.89 -3.28
N ALA A 51 -12.82 21.26 -3.79
CA ALA A 51 -14.01 21.50 -2.98
C ALA A 51 -14.40 20.27 -2.13
N PHE A 52 -14.11 19.06 -2.63
CA PHE A 52 -14.32 17.81 -1.89
C PHE A 52 -13.55 17.74 -0.56
N LEU A 53 -12.43 18.47 -0.42
CA LEU A 53 -11.68 18.50 0.84
C LEU A 53 -12.45 19.19 1.95
N GLN A 54 -13.35 20.12 1.64
CA GLN A 54 -14.16 20.80 2.66
C GLN A 54 -15.00 19.77 3.42
N ASP A 55 -15.71 18.91 2.71
CA ASP A 55 -16.55 17.88 3.32
C ASP A 55 -15.72 16.86 4.09
N VAL A 56 -14.63 16.37 3.49
CA VAL A 56 -13.76 15.36 4.10
C VAL A 56 -13.10 15.90 5.37
N PHE A 57 -12.46 17.07 5.30
CA PHE A 57 -11.73 17.64 6.45
C PHE A 57 -12.67 18.11 7.54
N HIS A 58 -13.84 18.66 7.20
CA HIS A 58 -14.83 19.01 8.20
C HIS A 58 -15.23 17.77 9.01
N ARG A 59 -15.65 16.69 8.33
CA ARG A 59 -16.03 15.43 9.02
C ARG A 59 -14.88 14.84 9.82
N MET A 60 -13.67 14.77 9.27
CA MET A 60 -12.51 14.24 10.01
C MET A 60 -12.21 15.01 11.31
N VAL A 61 -12.52 16.30 11.37
CA VAL A 61 -12.25 17.15 12.53
C VAL A 61 -13.43 17.20 13.51
N THR A 62 -14.67 17.14 13.02
CA THR A 62 -15.86 17.42 13.84
C THR A 62 -16.76 16.21 14.08
N ASP A 63 -16.57 15.12 13.36
CA ASP A 63 -17.41 13.92 13.43
C ASP A 63 -16.59 12.71 13.91
N GLU A 64 -16.75 12.38 15.19
CA GLU A 64 -16.06 11.26 15.84
C GLU A 64 -16.48 9.90 15.27
N ASP A 65 -17.77 9.73 14.92
CA ASP A 65 -18.27 8.47 14.36
C ASP A 65 -17.66 8.25 12.97
N TYR A 66 -17.57 9.31 12.15
CA TYR A 66 -16.87 9.27 10.88
C TYR A 66 -15.39 8.90 11.06
N LEU A 67 -14.68 9.57 11.99
CA LEU A 67 -13.27 9.32 12.26
C LEU A 67 -13.02 7.88 12.71
N MET A 68 -13.83 7.34 13.62
CA MET A 68 -13.74 5.97 14.11
C MET A 68 -14.16 4.93 13.07
N GLY A 69 -14.97 5.32 12.08
CA GLY A 69 -15.34 4.49 10.93
C GLY A 69 -14.24 4.37 9.87
N LEU A 70 -13.23 5.24 9.89
CA LEU A 70 -12.16 5.21 8.90
C LEU A 70 -11.31 3.95 9.03
N ARG A 71 -11.05 3.31 7.89
CA ARG A 71 -10.17 2.16 7.83
C ARG A 71 -8.71 2.60 7.93
N LEU A 72 -8.06 2.25 9.04
CA LEU A 72 -6.62 2.44 9.19
C LEU A 72 -5.83 1.69 8.12
N SER A 73 -4.83 2.37 7.54
CA SER A 73 -3.89 1.79 6.58
C SER A 73 -2.49 1.59 7.18
N ALA A 74 -1.58 1.05 6.38
CA ALA A 74 -0.17 0.88 6.76
C ALA A 74 0.58 2.23 6.83
N ASP A 75 0.02 3.28 6.23
CA ASP A 75 0.60 4.60 6.13
C ASP A 75 -0.15 5.51 7.13
N PRO A 76 0.51 6.00 8.20
CA PRO A 76 -0.18 6.79 9.22
C PRO A 76 -0.67 8.15 8.72
N ASN A 77 -0.18 8.61 7.57
CA ASN A 77 -0.53 9.87 6.94
C ASN A 77 -1.54 9.72 5.79
N GLU A 78 -2.15 8.53 5.65
CA GLU A 78 -3.10 8.23 4.58
C GLU A 78 -4.54 8.20 5.09
N VAL A 79 -5.45 8.72 4.27
CA VAL A 79 -6.90 8.65 4.48
C VAL A 79 -7.54 8.07 3.23
N THR A 80 -8.14 6.88 3.35
CA THR A 80 -8.84 6.29 2.21
C THR A 80 -10.21 6.95 2.05
N LEU A 81 -10.42 7.64 0.93
CA LEU A 81 -11.69 8.29 0.60
C LEU A 81 -12.66 7.36 -0.12
N HIS A 82 -12.15 6.48 -0.97
CA HIS A 82 -12.97 5.60 -1.79
C HIS A 82 -12.29 4.27 -2.05
N LYS A 83 -13.07 3.20 -2.04
CA LYS A 83 -12.69 1.90 -2.60
C LYS A 83 -13.78 1.45 -3.55
N ASP A 84 -13.38 1.16 -4.78
CA ASP A 84 -14.29 0.63 -5.77
C ASP A 84 -14.83 -0.73 -5.29
N LYS A 85 -16.14 -0.96 -5.49
CA LYS A 85 -16.85 -2.15 -5.01
C LYS A 85 -16.30 -3.47 -5.60
N ASP A 86 -15.75 -3.43 -6.81
CA ASP A 86 -15.18 -4.59 -7.49
C ASP A 86 -13.64 -4.62 -7.34
N GLY A 87 -13.09 -3.72 -6.53
CA GLY A 87 -11.65 -3.63 -6.26
C GLY A 87 -10.82 -3.12 -7.44
N LEU A 88 -11.41 -2.35 -8.36
CA LEU A 88 -10.71 -1.80 -9.51
C LEU A 88 -9.69 -0.72 -9.14
N PHE A 89 -10.04 0.13 -8.17
CA PHE A 89 -9.18 1.21 -7.68
C PHE A 89 -9.55 1.65 -6.26
N SER A 90 -8.69 2.50 -5.68
CA SER A 90 -8.96 3.27 -4.48
C SER A 90 -8.48 4.70 -4.63
N VAL A 91 -9.19 5.64 -4.01
CA VAL A 91 -8.81 7.07 -3.94
C VAL A 91 -8.41 7.39 -2.51
N ARG A 92 -7.25 8.02 -2.34
CA ARG A 92 -6.61 8.23 -1.03
C ARG A 92 -6.02 9.63 -0.94
N LEU A 93 -6.12 10.23 0.24
CA LEU A 93 -5.33 11.41 0.59
C LEU A 93 -4.05 10.99 1.28
N TYR A 94 -2.97 11.71 0.99
CA TYR A 94 -1.74 11.69 1.77
C TYR A 94 -1.48 13.09 2.30
N ILE A 95 -1.35 13.22 3.62
CA ILE A 95 -1.18 14.51 4.30
C ILE A 95 0.20 14.50 4.97
N TRP A 96 1.17 15.19 4.38
CA TRP A 96 2.53 15.21 4.92
C TRP A 96 2.72 16.36 5.91
N ASP A 97 3.38 16.05 7.03
CA ASP A 97 3.90 17.08 7.93
C ASP A 97 4.89 17.99 7.19
N PRO A 98 5.01 19.28 7.60
CA PRO A 98 5.94 20.21 6.99
C PRO A 98 7.38 19.67 7.00
N ALA A 99 8.04 19.71 5.84
CA ALA A 99 9.40 19.23 5.61
C ALA A 99 9.66 17.75 5.97
N ILE A 100 8.62 16.95 6.22
CA ILE A 100 8.77 15.51 6.51
C ILE A 100 8.47 14.70 5.25
N SER A 101 9.33 13.72 5.00
CA SER A 101 9.10 12.70 3.98
C SER A 101 8.65 11.39 4.59
N TYR A 102 7.74 10.72 3.89
CA TYR A 102 7.42 9.33 4.11
C TYR A 102 8.64 8.44 3.74
N PRO A 103 8.86 7.29 4.39
CA PRO A 103 9.99 6.39 4.07
C PRO A 103 10.02 5.96 2.60
N ILE A 104 11.19 5.53 2.13
CA ILE A 104 11.31 4.94 0.79
C ILE A 104 10.47 3.67 0.75
N HIS A 105 9.61 3.52 -0.25
CA HIS A 105 8.67 2.41 -0.35
C HIS A 105 8.35 2.03 -1.79
N GLY A 106 7.89 0.80 -1.97
CA GLY A 106 7.39 0.25 -3.23
C GLY A 106 5.90 -0.14 -3.14
N HIS A 107 5.27 -0.33 -4.29
CA HIS A 107 3.81 -0.50 -4.39
C HIS A 107 3.42 -1.89 -4.88
N GLY A 108 2.30 -2.41 -4.39
CA GLY A 108 1.69 -3.63 -4.94
C GLY A 108 0.82 -3.40 -6.18
N SER A 109 0.64 -2.13 -6.59
CA SER A 109 -0.26 -1.68 -7.64
C SER A 109 0.36 -0.53 -8.43
N TRP A 110 -0.16 -0.23 -9.60
CA TRP A 110 0.08 1.06 -10.25
C TRP A 110 -0.68 2.17 -9.50
N GLY A 111 -0.31 3.43 -9.74
CA GLY A 111 -1.03 4.59 -9.26
C GLY A 111 -0.83 5.86 -10.10
N ILE A 112 -1.76 6.80 -9.94
CA ILE A 112 -1.66 8.18 -10.41
C ILE A 112 -1.72 9.07 -9.17
N VAL A 113 -0.79 9.99 -9.04
CA VAL A 113 -0.69 10.88 -7.88
C VAL A 113 -0.74 12.33 -8.33
N THR A 114 -1.26 13.22 -7.50
CA THR A 114 -1.23 14.66 -7.72
C THR A 114 -1.05 15.39 -6.41
N THR A 115 -0.47 16.58 -6.46
CA THR A 115 -0.51 17.52 -5.34
C THR A 115 -1.81 18.31 -5.40
N VAL A 116 -2.45 18.49 -4.24
CA VAL A 116 -3.66 19.32 -4.08
C VAL A 116 -3.34 20.63 -3.38
N ALA A 117 -2.50 20.59 -2.35
CA ALA A 117 -2.06 21.77 -1.61
C ALA A 117 -0.59 21.63 -1.19
N GLY A 118 0.12 22.75 -1.09
CA GLY A 118 1.55 22.77 -0.81
C GLY A 118 2.41 22.35 -1.99
N LEU A 119 3.50 21.66 -1.71
CA LEU A 119 4.50 21.24 -2.69
C LEU A 119 5.07 19.89 -2.27
N VAL A 120 4.87 18.87 -3.09
CA VAL A 120 5.33 17.50 -2.79
C VAL A 120 6.60 17.21 -3.58
N GLU A 121 7.64 16.77 -2.89
CA GLU A 121 8.85 16.23 -3.54
C GLU A 121 8.71 14.71 -3.71
N GLU A 122 9.02 14.22 -4.90
CA GLU A 122 9.22 12.79 -5.17
C GLU A 122 10.69 12.53 -5.50
N THR A 123 11.31 11.61 -4.77
CA THR A 123 12.60 11.01 -5.12
C THR A 123 12.39 9.58 -5.60
N ARG A 124 12.90 9.22 -6.77
CA ARG A 124 12.76 7.89 -7.38
C ARG A 124 14.01 7.06 -7.20
N TYR A 125 13.82 5.74 -7.07
CA TYR A 125 14.90 4.79 -6.88
C TYR A 125 14.78 3.61 -7.84
N GLN A 126 15.92 3.05 -8.20
CA GLN A 126 16.06 1.78 -8.89
C GLN A 126 16.64 0.76 -7.92
N ARG A 127 16.06 -0.44 -7.89
CA ARG A 127 16.64 -1.60 -7.19
C ARG A 127 17.77 -2.21 -8.01
N LEU A 128 18.88 -2.55 -7.35
CA LEU A 128 20.11 -3.04 -7.97
C LEU A 128 20.45 -4.50 -7.63
N ASP A 129 19.84 -5.08 -6.60
CA ASP A 129 19.99 -6.49 -6.24
C ASP A 129 18.98 -7.38 -6.97
N ASP A 130 19.23 -8.69 -6.93
CA ASP A 130 18.47 -9.73 -7.65
C ASP A 130 17.44 -10.46 -6.76
N HIS A 131 17.16 -9.93 -5.56
CA HIS A 131 16.29 -10.54 -4.54
C HIS A 131 16.79 -11.88 -3.97
N SER A 132 18.04 -12.29 -4.24
CA SER A 132 18.59 -13.56 -3.75
C SER A 132 18.74 -13.63 -2.22
N ILE A 133 18.87 -12.48 -1.55
CA ILE A 133 19.04 -12.39 -0.10
C ILE A 133 17.76 -11.79 0.50
N PRO A 134 16.98 -12.57 1.28
CA PRO A 134 15.79 -12.06 1.95
C PRO A 134 16.11 -10.90 2.89
N GLY A 135 15.33 -9.81 2.79
CA GLY A 135 15.48 -8.64 3.65
C GLY A 135 16.61 -7.68 3.24
N TYR A 136 17.41 -8.04 2.23
CA TYR A 136 18.40 -7.14 1.63
C TYR A 136 17.79 -6.42 0.42
N ALA A 137 18.15 -5.15 0.25
CA ALA A 137 17.84 -4.40 -0.95
C ALA A 137 18.85 -3.28 -1.15
N LYS A 138 19.41 -3.20 -2.35
CA LYS A 138 20.31 -2.10 -2.73
C LYS A 138 19.59 -1.16 -3.68
N LEU A 139 19.50 0.12 -3.29
CA LEU A 139 18.81 1.13 -4.09
C LEU A 139 19.79 2.18 -4.62
N LYS A 140 19.49 2.70 -5.80
CA LYS A 140 20.13 3.88 -6.39
C LYS A 140 19.09 4.93 -6.70
N GLU A 141 19.30 6.16 -6.24
CA GLU A 141 18.48 7.29 -6.64
C GLU A 141 18.61 7.55 -8.15
N THR A 142 17.48 7.71 -8.83
CA THR A 142 17.42 7.94 -10.29
C THR A 142 16.91 9.32 -10.66
N GLY A 143 16.31 10.05 -9.73
CA GLY A 143 15.91 11.44 -9.94
C GLY A 143 15.00 11.98 -8.85
N ARG A 144 14.83 13.30 -8.88
CA ARG A 144 13.93 14.05 -8.01
C ARG A 144 13.05 14.98 -8.82
N ARG A 145 11.85 15.24 -8.34
CA ARG A 145 10.96 16.28 -8.87
C ARG A 145 10.07 16.86 -7.79
N LEU A 146 9.74 18.13 -7.96
CA LEU A 146 8.71 18.81 -7.18
C LEU A 146 7.40 18.75 -7.97
N MET A 147 6.29 18.63 -7.25
CA MET A 147 4.95 18.61 -7.82
C MET A 147 4.10 19.68 -7.15
N ALA A 148 3.79 20.73 -7.90
CA ALA A 148 2.85 21.79 -7.53
C ALA A 148 1.39 21.32 -7.66
N PRO A 149 0.42 22.05 -7.09
CA PRO A 149 -1.00 21.68 -7.19
C PRO A 149 -1.45 21.46 -8.64
N GLY A 150 -2.08 20.30 -8.90
CA GLY A 150 -2.52 19.88 -10.23
C GLY A 150 -1.46 19.17 -11.08
N GLU A 151 -0.18 19.22 -10.70
CA GLU A 151 0.86 18.42 -11.37
C GLU A 151 0.76 16.96 -10.97
N THR A 152 0.88 16.08 -11.95
CA THR A 152 0.62 14.65 -11.77
C THR A 152 1.87 13.78 -11.88
N GLY A 153 1.80 12.62 -11.24
CA GLY A 153 2.79 11.58 -11.24
C GLY A 153 2.23 10.22 -11.59
N ARG A 154 3.12 9.33 -12.02
CA ARG A 154 2.83 7.92 -12.25
C ARG A 154 3.61 7.10 -11.23
N VAL A 155 2.94 6.11 -10.67
CA VAL A 155 3.52 5.07 -9.82
C VAL A 155 3.38 3.76 -10.56
N LEU A 156 4.50 3.09 -10.79
CA LEU A 156 4.53 1.74 -11.35
C LEU A 156 4.53 0.71 -10.21
N PRO A 157 4.00 -0.50 -10.42
CA PRO A 157 4.02 -1.52 -9.39
C PRO A 157 5.44 -2.08 -9.17
N LEU A 158 5.65 -2.66 -7.99
CA LEU A 158 6.86 -3.36 -7.57
C LEU A 158 8.12 -2.47 -7.68
N ASP A 159 9.22 -3.03 -8.18
CA ASP A 159 10.52 -2.37 -8.24
C ASP A 159 10.56 -1.15 -9.17
N LEU A 160 9.61 -1.05 -10.10
CA LEU A 160 9.56 0.05 -11.07
C LEU A 160 9.01 1.36 -10.49
N GLY A 161 8.36 1.31 -9.32
CA GLY A 161 7.79 2.49 -8.66
C GLY A 161 8.27 2.67 -7.23
N ILE A 162 9.54 2.34 -6.96
CA ILE A 162 10.16 2.63 -5.66
C ILE A 162 10.42 4.13 -5.57
N HIS A 163 9.83 4.78 -4.58
CA HIS A 163 10.01 6.21 -4.37
C HIS A 163 9.95 6.62 -2.90
N LYS A 164 10.32 7.87 -2.66
CA LYS A 164 10.17 8.59 -1.40
C LYS A 164 9.39 9.86 -1.70
N MET A 165 8.33 10.13 -0.95
CA MET A 165 7.50 11.31 -1.14
C MET A 165 7.36 12.09 0.17
N GLY A 166 7.34 13.42 0.09
CA GLY A 166 7.26 14.28 1.26
C GLY A 166 6.88 15.71 0.95
N SER A 167 6.56 16.49 2.00
CA SER A 167 6.39 17.93 1.86
C SER A 167 7.76 18.60 1.64
N ALA A 168 7.89 19.39 0.57
CA ALA A 168 9.01 20.32 0.39
C ALA A 168 8.79 21.66 1.13
N VAL A 169 7.57 21.89 1.61
CA VAL A 169 7.15 23.11 2.33
C VAL A 169 7.48 22.98 3.82
N LYS A 170 8.02 24.04 4.43
CA LYS A 170 8.41 24.05 5.85
C LYS A 170 7.36 24.67 6.77
N GLU A 171 6.50 25.51 6.22
CA GLU A 171 5.58 26.36 6.96
C GLU A 171 4.24 25.67 7.23
N HIS A 172 3.82 24.77 6.36
CA HIS A 172 2.56 24.06 6.44
C HIS A 172 2.62 22.70 5.74
N SER A 173 1.60 21.88 6.00
CA SER A 173 1.47 20.56 5.38
C SER A 173 1.32 20.66 3.87
N SER A 174 1.72 19.57 3.20
CA SER A 174 1.35 19.32 1.81
C SER A 174 0.30 18.22 1.75
N VAL A 175 -0.60 18.30 0.78
CA VAL A 175 -1.71 17.35 0.60
C VAL A 175 -1.64 16.77 -0.81
N GLY A 176 -1.67 15.46 -0.91
CA GLY A 176 -1.69 14.71 -2.16
C GLY A 176 -2.99 13.92 -2.31
N LEU A 177 -3.45 13.76 -3.54
CA LEU A 177 -4.58 12.91 -3.90
C LEU A 177 -4.09 11.80 -4.83
N HIS A 178 -4.29 10.55 -4.43
CA HIS A 178 -3.71 9.39 -5.07
C HIS A 178 -4.83 8.43 -5.52
N VAL A 179 -4.75 7.97 -6.76
CA VAL A 179 -5.55 6.86 -7.28
C VAL A 179 -4.64 5.67 -7.45
N TYR A 180 -4.94 4.58 -6.77
CA TYR A 180 -4.23 3.31 -6.95
C TYR A 180 -5.16 2.27 -7.55
N GLY A 181 -4.70 1.58 -8.59
CA GLY A 181 -5.45 0.51 -9.21
C GLY A 181 -5.44 -0.81 -8.45
N LYS A 182 -6.03 -1.83 -9.06
CA LYS A 182 -6.01 -3.20 -8.55
C LYS A 182 -4.58 -3.67 -8.30
N ALA A 183 -4.33 -4.14 -7.09
CA ALA A 183 -3.02 -4.66 -6.70
C ALA A 183 -2.71 -5.98 -7.43
N ILE A 184 -1.54 -6.04 -8.05
CA ILE A 184 -0.93 -7.28 -8.54
C ILE A 184 -0.26 -8.05 -7.40
N ARG A 185 0.14 -7.35 -6.34
CA ARG A 185 0.68 -7.92 -5.10
C ARG A 185 0.02 -7.28 -3.87
N PRO A 186 -1.10 -7.84 -3.37
CA PRO A 186 -1.76 -7.34 -2.18
C PRO A 186 -1.12 -7.86 -0.89
N GLY A 187 -1.38 -7.17 0.21
CA GLY A 187 -1.11 -7.68 1.57
C GLY A 187 -0.03 -6.92 2.33
N PHE A 188 1.00 -6.42 1.64
CA PHE A 188 2.05 -5.62 2.26
C PHE A 188 2.59 -4.55 1.31
N LEU A 189 3.17 -3.51 1.91
CA LEU A 189 4.08 -2.58 1.29
C LEU A 189 5.51 -2.98 1.63
N GLU A 190 6.44 -2.69 0.73
CA GLU A 190 7.86 -2.80 1.01
C GLU A 190 8.39 -1.44 1.36
N LYS A 191 9.10 -1.34 2.48
CA LYS A 191 9.83 -0.15 2.90
C LYS A 191 11.32 -0.45 2.88
N PHE A 192 12.11 0.53 2.49
CA PHE A 192 13.53 0.40 2.25
C PHE A 192 14.31 1.34 3.17
N GLU A 193 15.42 0.86 3.72
CA GLU A 193 16.36 1.66 4.50
C GLU A 193 17.68 1.73 3.73
N LEU A 194 17.96 2.89 3.13
CA LEU A 194 19.11 3.07 2.25
C LEU A 194 20.44 2.79 2.96
N ASP A 195 20.58 3.29 4.19
CA ASP A 195 21.83 3.17 4.97
C ASP A 195 22.11 1.74 5.45
N LYS A 196 21.08 0.90 5.53
CA LYS A 196 21.19 -0.50 5.97
C LYS A 196 21.17 -1.49 4.82
N GLU A 197 20.98 -1.00 3.59
CA GLU A 197 20.68 -1.82 2.41
C GLU A 197 19.63 -2.90 2.72
N SER A 198 18.56 -2.50 3.42
CA SER A 198 17.52 -3.40 3.91
C SER A 198 16.16 -3.09 3.32
N VAL A 199 15.34 -4.12 3.21
CA VAL A 199 13.91 -4.03 2.88
C VAL A 199 13.09 -4.81 3.90
N TYR A 200 11.98 -4.23 4.34
CA TYR A 200 11.04 -4.88 5.23
C TYR A 200 9.61 -4.65 4.78
N ARG A 201 8.74 -5.58 5.17
CA ARG A 201 7.33 -5.58 4.79
C ARG A 201 6.47 -4.96 5.89
N VAL A 202 5.60 -4.05 5.51
CA VAL A 202 4.61 -3.42 6.40
C VAL A 202 3.20 -3.76 5.92
N THR A 203 2.32 -4.12 6.84
CA THR A 203 0.94 -4.47 6.57
C THR A 203 -0.05 -3.54 7.28
N TYR A 204 -1.35 -3.77 7.11
CA TYR A 204 -2.39 -3.05 7.85
C TYR A 204 -2.23 -3.27 9.37
N PRO A 205 -2.53 -2.28 10.23
CA PRO A 205 -2.28 -2.36 11.68
C PRO A 205 -2.81 -3.64 12.35
N GLY A 206 -4.06 -4.04 12.06
CA GLY A 206 -4.63 -5.27 12.62
C GLY A 206 -3.97 -6.57 12.11
N MET A 207 -3.28 -6.54 10.97
CA MET A 207 -2.51 -7.66 10.43
C MET A 207 -1.05 -7.64 10.91
N ASN A 208 -0.48 -6.46 11.15
CA ASN A 208 0.90 -6.30 11.62
C ASN A 208 1.13 -7.06 12.92
N SER A 209 0.24 -6.94 13.91
CA SER A 209 0.39 -7.64 15.19
C SER A 209 0.49 -9.15 15.00
N ARG A 210 -0.32 -9.73 14.11
CA ARG A 210 -0.28 -11.16 13.82
C ARG A 210 1.00 -11.57 13.11
N VAL A 211 1.44 -10.79 12.13
CA VAL A 211 2.71 -11.04 11.44
C VAL A 211 3.89 -10.97 12.42
N TYR A 212 3.91 -10.00 13.34
CA TYR A 212 4.94 -9.92 14.37
C TYR A 212 4.93 -11.12 15.32
N VAL A 213 3.75 -11.57 15.76
CA VAL A 213 3.63 -12.78 16.58
C VAL A 213 4.17 -14.01 15.84
N LEU A 214 3.82 -14.20 14.57
CA LEU A 214 4.34 -15.33 13.77
C LEU A 214 5.87 -15.30 13.65
N LYS A 215 6.44 -14.12 13.43
CA LYS A 215 7.91 -13.94 13.43
C LYS A 215 8.52 -14.29 14.78
N ALA A 216 7.92 -13.83 15.87
CA ALA A 216 8.40 -14.10 17.23
C ALA A 216 8.35 -15.59 17.57
N LEU A 217 7.30 -16.31 17.14
CA LEU A 217 7.19 -17.76 17.33
C LEU A 217 8.36 -18.52 16.72
N GLY A 218 8.97 -18.03 15.63
CA GLY A 218 10.17 -18.63 15.05
C GLY A 218 11.40 -18.60 15.98
N ALA A 219 11.46 -17.67 16.93
CA ALA A 219 12.58 -17.53 17.86
C ALA A 219 12.33 -18.17 19.24
N ILE A 220 11.14 -18.72 19.48
CA ILE A 220 10.77 -19.32 20.76
C ILE A 220 11.06 -20.83 20.71
N GLU A 221 12.05 -21.29 21.45
CA GLU A 221 12.50 -22.69 21.50
C GLU A 221 11.64 -23.60 22.39
N GLU A 222 10.31 -23.44 22.33
CA GLU A 222 9.35 -24.24 23.10
C GLU A 222 8.42 -25.01 22.17
N PRO A 223 8.04 -26.27 22.49
CA PRO A 223 7.23 -27.11 21.59
C PRO A 223 5.90 -26.48 21.15
N TRP A 224 5.24 -25.74 22.05
CA TRP A 224 3.96 -25.09 21.76
C TRP A 224 4.08 -24.03 20.65
N ALA A 225 5.26 -23.45 20.42
CA ALA A 225 5.46 -22.46 19.37
C ALA A 225 5.25 -23.08 17.98
N ALA A 226 5.81 -24.28 17.76
CA ALA A 226 5.61 -25.04 16.54
C ALA A 226 4.13 -25.44 16.34
N GLU A 227 3.44 -25.87 17.40
CA GLU A 227 2.01 -26.21 17.34
C GLU A 227 1.13 -25.03 16.90
N VAL A 228 1.42 -23.83 17.39
CA VAL A 228 0.73 -22.60 16.97
C VAL A 228 1.01 -22.29 15.51
N LEU A 229 2.27 -22.44 15.06
CA LEU A 229 2.65 -22.24 13.65
C LEU A 229 1.94 -23.23 12.73
N GLU A 230 1.79 -24.50 13.13
CA GLU A 230 1.06 -25.53 12.38
C GLU A 230 -0.45 -25.25 12.22
N GLN A 231 -1.03 -24.49 13.15
CA GLN A 231 -2.39 -23.98 12.98
C GLN A 231 -2.41 -22.80 12.00
N ALA A 232 -1.43 -21.90 12.10
CA ALA A 232 -1.34 -20.70 11.27
C ALA A 232 -1.08 -20.99 9.78
N VAL A 233 -0.36 -22.07 9.45
CA VAL A 233 -0.17 -22.50 8.03
C VAL A 233 -1.47 -22.90 7.34
N LYS A 234 -2.60 -23.03 8.07
CA LYS A 234 -3.94 -23.32 7.51
C LYS A 234 -4.79 -22.05 7.31
N ASP A 235 -4.27 -20.86 7.59
CA ASP A 235 -5.02 -19.61 7.46
C ASP A 235 -5.47 -19.35 6.02
N LYS A 236 -6.65 -18.75 5.84
CA LYS A 236 -7.19 -18.43 4.51
C LYS A 236 -6.32 -17.41 3.75
N ARG A 237 -5.57 -16.56 4.46
CA ARG A 237 -4.72 -15.52 3.87
C ARG A 237 -3.33 -16.06 3.51
N PRO A 238 -2.89 -15.91 2.25
CA PRO A 238 -1.56 -16.36 1.82
C PRO A 238 -0.41 -15.78 2.64
N LEU A 239 -0.47 -14.49 2.99
CA LEU A 239 0.59 -13.83 3.77
C LEU A 239 0.75 -14.44 5.17
N ILE A 240 -0.34 -14.81 5.83
CA ILE A 240 -0.29 -15.45 7.15
C ILE A 240 0.34 -16.83 7.04
N ARG A 241 -0.05 -17.62 6.02
CA ARG A 241 0.56 -18.92 5.76
C ARG A 241 2.05 -18.77 5.45
N TYR A 242 2.44 -17.80 4.63
CA TYR A 242 3.84 -17.53 4.27
C TYR A 242 4.69 -17.25 5.51
N GLU A 243 4.25 -16.33 6.36
CA GLU A 243 4.98 -15.96 7.58
C GLU A 243 5.04 -17.14 8.57
N ALA A 244 3.98 -17.94 8.66
CA ALA A 244 3.93 -19.14 9.49
C ALA A 244 4.89 -20.24 8.98
N VAL A 245 4.92 -20.51 7.66
CA VAL A 245 5.83 -21.50 7.07
C VAL A 245 7.29 -21.08 7.26
N ARG A 246 7.60 -19.78 7.07
CA ARG A 246 8.96 -19.27 7.28
C ARG A 246 9.41 -19.47 8.73
N ALA A 247 8.57 -19.12 9.70
CA ALA A 247 8.88 -19.32 11.12
C ALA A 247 8.94 -20.80 11.50
N LEU A 248 8.07 -21.64 10.92
CA LEU A 248 8.07 -23.08 11.15
C LEU A 248 9.36 -23.74 10.63
N GLY A 249 9.97 -23.20 9.57
CA GLY A 249 11.23 -23.71 9.04
C GLY A 249 12.41 -23.67 10.02
N VAL A 250 12.34 -22.82 11.06
CA VAL A 250 13.32 -22.79 12.16
C VAL A 250 13.16 -24.00 13.07
N HIS A 251 11.92 -24.45 13.28
CA HIS A 251 11.56 -25.54 14.20
C HIS A 251 11.49 -26.91 13.55
N GLN A 252 10.97 -26.96 12.31
CA GLN A 252 10.60 -28.16 11.56
C GLN A 252 10.87 -27.95 10.06
N LYS A 253 12.14 -27.91 9.66
CA LYS A 253 12.61 -27.58 8.31
C LYS A 253 11.94 -28.44 7.23
N GLU A 254 11.89 -29.75 7.40
CA GLU A 254 11.34 -30.69 6.41
C GLU A 254 9.85 -30.48 6.17
N LYS A 255 9.08 -30.22 7.24
CA LYS A 255 7.65 -29.95 7.14
C LYS A 255 7.39 -28.60 6.49
N ALA A 256 8.16 -27.57 6.85
CA ALA A 256 8.06 -26.26 6.22
C ALA A 256 8.37 -26.32 4.71
N LEU A 257 9.37 -27.10 4.30
CA LEU A 257 9.69 -27.37 2.90
C LEU A 257 8.49 -27.96 2.14
N GLN A 258 7.87 -29.01 2.68
CA GLN A 258 6.70 -29.65 2.06
C GLN A 258 5.52 -28.68 1.91
N ILE A 259 5.26 -27.85 2.92
CA ILE A 259 4.17 -26.88 2.87
C ILE A 259 4.49 -25.76 1.88
N ALA A 260 5.73 -25.25 1.85
CA ALA A 260 6.15 -24.24 0.89
C ALA A 260 6.02 -24.75 -0.55
N GLU A 261 6.38 -26.02 -0.80
CA GLU A 261 6.19 -26.69 -2.09
C GLU A 261 4.73 -26.79 -2.50
N ALA A 262 3.85 -27.20 -1.59
CA ALA A 262 2.42 -27.25 -1.85
C ALA A 262 1.84 -25.86 -2.16
N GLU A 263 2.29 -24.81 -1.46
CA GLU A 263 1.80 -23.45 -1.65
C GLU A 263 2.26 -22.81 -2.96
N TYR A 264 3.51 -22.99 -3.40
CA TYR A 264 3.92 -22.44 -4.71
C TYR A 264 3.38 -23.24 -5.89
N ASN A 265 2.94 -24.48 -5.70
CA ASN A 265 2.21 -25.24 -6.71
C ASN A 265 0.72 -24.84 -6.80
N ARG A 266 0.20 -24.09 -5.82
CA ARG A 266 -1.16 -23.55 -5.82
C ARG A 266 -1.23 -22.23 -6.59
N GLU A 267 -2.37 -21.98 -7.25
CA GLU A 267 -2.67 -20.67 -7.80
C GLU A 267 -2.94 -19.66 -6.67
N SER A 268 -2.02 -18.70 -6.52
CA SER A 268 -2.00 -17.74 -5.41
C SER A 268 -1.22 -16.49 -5.82
N VAL A 269 -1.66 -15.33 -5.33
CA VAL A 269 -0.97 -14.04 -5.53
C VAL A 269 0.45 -14.00 -4.93
N MET A 270 0.78 -14.93 -4.03
CA MET A 270 2.11 -15.06 -3.40
C MET A 270 2.88 -16.30 -3.89
N LYS A 271 2.50 -16.87 -5.04
CA LYS A 271 3.14 -18.07 -5.59
C LYS A 271 4.67 -17.93 -5.71
N SER A 272 5.13 -16.81 -6.26
CA SER A 272 6.57 -16.51 -6.38
C SER A 272 7.25 -16.36 -5.02
N ASP A 273 6.60 -15.73 -4.04
CA ASP A 273 7.11 -15.62 -2.67
C ASP A 273 7.30 -17.01 -2.05
N PHE A 274 6.32 -17.91 -2.17
CA PHE A 274 6.42 -19.27 -1.65
C PHE A 274 7.51 -20.09 -2.35
N LYS A 275 7.73 -19.87 -3.66
CA LYS A 275 8.84 -20.51 -4.39
C LYS A 275 10.18 -20.05 -3.85
N ALA A 276 10.37 -18.74 -3.66
CA ALA A 276 11.59 -18.19 -3.08
C ALA A 276 11.82 -18.67 -1.65
N LEU A 277 10.76 -18.77 -0.83
CA LEU A 277 10.85 -19.31 0.52
C LEU A 277 11.26 -20.79 0.52
N HIS A 278 10.67 -21.61 -0.36
CA HIS A 278 11.07 -23.00 -0.49
C HIS A 278 12.54 -23.15 -0.89
N ASP A 279 13.03 -22.35 -1.85
CA ASP A 279 14.43 -22.39 -2.28
C ASP A 279 15.38 -21.93 -1.16
N PHE A 280 14.98 -20.93 -0.37
CA PHE A 280 15.73 -20.50 0.82
C PHE A 280 15.77 -21.58 1.91
N LEU A 281 14.69 -22.35 2.06
CA LEU A 281 14.61 -23.44 3.02
C LEU A 281 15.35 -24.70 2.57
N LYS A 282 15.82 -24.82 1.33
CA LYS A 282 16.61 -25.99 0.88
C LYS A 282 18.04 -25.86 1.37
#